data_AF-A0A428WJ10-F1
#
_entry.id   AF-A0A428WJ10-F1
#
_cell.length_a   1.000
_cell.length_b   1.000
_cell.length_c   1.000
_cell.angle_alpha   90.00
_cell.angle_beta   90.00
_cell.angle_gamma   90.00
#
_symmetry.space_group_name_H-M   'P 1'
#
loop_
_entity.id
_entity.type
_entity.pdbx_description
1 polymer ?
#
loop_
_entity_poly.entity_id
_entity_poly.type
_entity_poly.pdbx_seq_one_letter_code
_entity_poly.pdbx_strand_id
1 'polypeptide(L)' 'MRLDVPALADRCWRPPLCLAVLLFAGCGPVHAFGYTDAVYYLVLVGLALSAVAVPLGLLGLRHEPEDQSPA' A
#
# COMPACT_ATOMS: atom_id res chain seq x y z
N MET A 1 2.19 1.66 -28.47
CA MET A 1 1.69 2.07 -27.15
C MET A 1 2.81 1.81 -26.15
N ARG A 2 3.64 2.81 -25.83
CA ARG A 2 4.69 2.65 -24.81
C ARG A 2 3.95 2.60 -23.47
N LEU A 3 3.98 1.44 -22.81
CA LEU A 3 3.53 1.34 -21.43
C LEU A 3 4.55 2.11 -20.59
N ASP A 4 4.18 3.27 -20.09
CA ASP A 4 4.97 3.98 -19.07
C ASP A 4 4.87 3.20 -17.76
N VAL A 5 5.65 2.11 -17.69
CA VAL A 5 5.80 1.21 -16.54
C VAL A 5 6.01 1.97 -15.21
N PRO A 6 6.83 3.04 -15.13
CA PRO A 6 7.01 3.77 -13.86
C PRO A 6 5.74 4.52 -13.43
N ALA A 7 5.02 5.16 -14.36
CA ALA A 7 3.78 5.86 -14.05
C ALA A 7 2.64 4.91 -13.66
N LEU A 8 2.63 3.70 -14.24
CA LEU A 8 1.68 2.65 -13.89
C LEU A 8 1.99 2.05 -12.50
N ALA A 9 3.26 1.83 -12.20
CA ALA A 9 3.71 1.39 -10.89
C ALA A 9 3.30 2.39 -9.80
N ASP A 10 3.53 3.69 -10.04
CA ASP A 10 3.22 4.75 -9.07
C ASP A 10 1.72 4.88 -8.75
N ARG A 11 0.86 4.60 -9.75
CA ARG A 11 -0.60 4.54 -9.54
C ARG A 11 -1.07 3.24 -8.90
N CYS A 12 -0.36 2.12 -9.08
CA CYS A 12 -0.80 0.83 -8.58
C CYS A 12 -0.46 0.57 -7.11
N TRP A 13 0.58 1.19 -6.54
CA TRP A 13 0.96 0.93 -5.13
C TRP A 13 0.13 1.71 -4.12
N ARG A 14 -0.35 2.92 -4.46
CA ARG A 14 -1.09 3.80 -3.54
C ARG A 14 -2.44 3.21 -3.08
N PRO A 15 -3.32 2.69 -3.96
CA PRO A 15 -4.61 2.14 -3.54
C PRO A 15 -4.52 0.97 -2.54
N PRO A 16 -3.70 -0.07 -2.76
CA PRO A 16 -3.59 -1.17 -1.81
C PRO A 16 -2.94 -0.73 -0.49
N LEU A 17 -2.02 0.23 -0.51
CA LEU A 17 -1.42 0.76 0.71
C LEU A 17 -2.44 1.56 1.54
N CYS A 18 -3.22 2.44 0.91
CA CYS A 18 -4.32 3.15 1.57
C CYS A 18 -5.34 2.17 2.16
N LEU A 19 -5.70 1.12 1.42
CA LEU A 19 -6.61 0.10 1.91
C LEU A 19 -6.02 -0.62 3.13
N ALA A 20 -4.74 -1.00 3.11
CA ALA A 20 -4.07 -1.61 4.25
C ALA A 20 -4.11 -0.70 5.50
N VAL A 21 -3.85 0.60 5.34
CA VAL A 21 -3.92 1.57 6.44
C VAL A 21 -5.33 1.64 7.04
N LEU A 22 -6.37 1.67 6.21
CA LEU A 22 -7.76 1.67 6.67
C LEU A 22 -8.13 0.39 7.43
N LEU A 23 -7.68 -0.77 6.95
CA LEU A 23 -7.90 -2.06 7.63
C LEU A 23 -7.22 -2.09 9.00
N PHE A 24 -5.98 -1.59 9.10
CA PHE A 24 -5.27 -1.49 10.38
C PHE A 24 -5.93 -0.50 11.34
N ALA A 25 -6.37 0.67 10.86
CA ALA A 25 -7.10 1.63 11.67
C ALA A 25 -8.42 1.03 12.22
N GLY A 26 -9.09 0.18 11.44
CA GLY A 26 -10.29 -0.53 11.85
C GLY A 26 -10.05 -1.64 12.89
N CYS A 27 -8.83 -2.15 13.04
CA CYS A 27 -8.52 -3.21 14.00
C CYS A 27 -8.78 -2.79 15.45
N GLY A 28 -8.55 -1.53 15.82
CA GLY A 28 -8.81 -1.02 17.17
C GLY A 28 -10.29 -1.14 17.58
N PRO A 29 -11.21 -0.52 16.83
CA PRO A 29 -12.65 -0.66 17.07
C PRO A 29 -13.13 -2.12 17.03
N VAL A 30 -12.71 -2.89 16.02
CA VAL A 30 -13.13 -4.30 15.85
C VAL A 30 -12.67 -5.17 17.02
N HIS A 31 -11.46 -4.93 17.52
CA HIS A 31 -10.95 -5.58 18.73
C HIS A 31 -11.77 -5.18 19.98
N ALA A 32 -12.12 -3.89 20.11
CA ALA A 32 -12.89 -3.40 21.25
C ALA A 32 -14.30 -4.02 21.33
N PHE A 33 -14.89 -4.42 20.20
CA PHE A 33 -16.16 -5.15 20.15
C PHE A 33 -16.03 -6.68 20.34
N GLY A 34 -14.81 -7.20 20.56
CA GLY A 34 -14.57 -8.62 20.83
C GLY A 34 -14.50 -9.52 19.59
N TYR A 35 -14.43 -8.95 18.38
CA TYR A 35 -14.33 -9.71 17.13
C TYR A 35 -12.89 -10.07 16.78
N THR A 36 -12.22 -10.86 17.63
CA THR A 36 -10.78 -11.14 17.53
C THR A 36 -10.41 -11.88 16.24
N ASP A 37 -11.25 -12.81 15.77
CA ASP A 37 -11.03 -13.49 14.49
C ASP A 37 -11.05 -12.53 13.30
N ALA A 38 -11.96 -11.55 13.32
CA ALA A 38 -12.03 -10.53 12.28
C ALA A 38 -10.77 -9.65 12.27
N VAL A 39 -10.22 -9.30 13.45
CA VAL A 39 -8.94 -8.59 13.55
C VAL A 39 -7.81 -9.39 12.92
N TYR A 40 -7.75 -10.70 13.18
CA TYR A 40 -6.74 -11.57 12.56
C TYR A 40 -6.80 -11.52 11.03
N TYR A 41 -7.99 -11.68 10.43
CA TYR A 41 -8.14 -11.60 8.98
C TYR A 41 -7.84 -10.20 8.42
N LEU A 42 -8.26 -9.14 9.11
CA LEU A 42 -7.97 -7.75 8.70
C LEU A 42 -6.46 -7.48 8.66
N VAL A 43 -5.72 -7.92 9.68
CA VAL A 43 -4.26 -7.81 9.74
C VAL A 43 -3.61 -8.62 8.63
N LEU A 44 -4.07 -9.84 8.39
CA LEU A 44 -3.50 -10.73 7.39
C LEU A 44 -3.67 -10.18 5.96
N VAL A 45 -4.86 -9.64 5.66
CA VAL A 45 -5.12 -8.94 4.40
C VAL A 45 -4.30 -7.66 4.29
N GLY A 46 -4.20 -6.86 5.35
CA GLY A 46 -3.39 -5.64 5.38
C GLY A 46 -1.90 -5.91 5.14
N LEU A 47 -1.38 -6.99 5.71
CA LEU A 47 0.00 -7.46 5.48
C LEU A 47 0.21 -7.92 4.05
N ALA A 48 -0.71 -8.71 3.49
CA ALA A 48 -0.63 -9.17 2.10
C ALA A 48 -0.63 -7.99 1.11
N LEU A 49 -1.51 -7.00 1.33
CA LEU A 49 -1.56 -5.77 0.52
C LEU A 49 -0.26 -4.97 0.63
N SER A 50 0.27 -4.82 1.84
CA SER A 50 1.53 -4.12 2.09
C SER A 50 2.73 -4.82 1.45
N ALA A 51 2.77 -6.14 1.51
CA ALA A 51 3.86 -6.95 0.95
C ALA A 51 3.99 -6.80 -0.57
N VAL A 52 2.89 -6.51 -1.28
CA VAL A 52 2.88 -6.27 -2.73
C VAL A 52 3.05 -4.77 -3.05
N ALA A 53 2.40 -3.90 -2.27
CA ALA A 53 2.43 -2.45 -2.50
C ALA A 53 3.81 -1.83 -2.25
N VAL A 54 4.50 -2.21 -1.16
CA VAL A 54 5.82 -1.67 -0.80
C VAL A 54 6.89 -1.92 -1.88
N PRO A 55 7.11 -3.16 -2.39
CA PRO A 55 8.10 -3.37 -3.45
C PRO A 55 7.72 -2.67 -4.77
N LEU A 56 6.42 -2.56 -5.09
CA LEU A 56 5.97 -1.78 -6.26
C LEU A 56 6.27 -0.29 -6.09
N GLY A 57 6.04 0.28 -4.92
CA GLY A 57 6.40 1.66 -4.60
C GLY A 57 7.91 1.90 -4.64
N LEU A 58 8.70 0.97 -4.08
CA LEU A 58 10.18 1.04 -4.14
C LEU A 58 10.71 0.94 -5.58
N LEU A 59 10.09 0.12 -6.43
CA LEU A 59 10.43 0.04 -7.85
C LEU A 59 10.07 1.33 -8.59
N GLY A 60 8.94 1.96 -8.25
CA GLY A 60 8.54 3.27 -8.78
C GLY A 60 9.55 4.37 -8.42
N LEU A 61 9.90 4.48 -7.14
CA LEU A 61 10.88 5.46 -6.64
C LEU A 61 12.27 5.29 -7.25
N ARG A 62 12.70 4.04 -7.52
CA ARG A 62 13.99 3.77 -8.17
C ARG A 62 14.05 4.18 -9.66
N HIS A 63 12.90 4.39 -10.29
CA HIS A 63 12.80 4.82 -11.69
C HIS A 63 12.39 6.28 -11.83
N GLU A 64 12.22 7.01 -10.72
CA GLU A 64 11.97 8.44 -10.76
C GLU A 64 13.26 9.13 -11.24
N PRO A 65 13.24 9.83 -12.38
CA PRO A 65 14.43 10.52 -12.87
C PRO A 65 14.78 11.65 -11.90
N GLU A 66 16.05 11.70 -11.51
CA GLU A 66 16.69 12.71 -10.66
C GLU A 66 16.74 14.10 -11.34
N ASP A 67 15.60 14.66 -11.74
CA ASP A 67 15.55 15.90 -12.55
C ASP A 67 14.46 16.90 -12.10
N GLN A 68 14.17 16.93 -10.80
CA GLN A 68 13.45 18.03 -10.15
C GLN A 68 14.14 18.44 -8.84
N SER A 69 15.38 18.92 -8.96
CA SER A 69 15.95 19.83 -7.95
C SER A 69 15.75 21.26 -8.44
N PRO A 70 14.75 22.03 -7.96
CA PRO A 70 14.72 23.46 -8.21
C PRO A 70 15.90 24.08 -7.46
N ALA A 71 16.80 24.70 -8.23
CA ALA A 71 17.86 25.58 -7.74
C ALA A 71 17.28 26.85 -7.09
#